data_AF-A0A8G1TSD7-F1
#
_entry.id   AF-A0A8G1TSD7-F1
#
_cell.length_a   1.000
_cell.length_b   1.000
_cell.length_c   1.000
_cell.angle_alpha   90.00
_cell.angle_beta   90.00
_cell.angle_gamma   90.00
#
_symmetry.space_group_name_H-M   'P 1'
#
loop_
_entity.id
_entity.type
_entity.pdbx_description
1 polymer ?
#
loop_
_entity_poly.entity_id
_entity_poly.type
_entity_poly.pdbx_seq_one_letter_code
_entity_poly.pdbx_strand_id
1 'polypeptide(L)'
;MIGWKGYAAASVAGAMVLGVAGAGVAWYGHSQREAGRAECQEAHRVAGLEEFKTEAERLTGLSQSLADTAHMLATAQPKVIERYTREIVQRPLPADCVRDPGRVRATNEAIDAANAARQPQRAVPADPAR
;
A
#
# COMPACT_ATOMS: atom_id res chain seq x y z
N MET A 1 -77.31 -31.35 16.81
CA MET A 1 -76.83 -30.29 17.71
C MET A 1 -75.37 -30.54 18.02
N ILE A 2 -74.45 -29.81 17.38
CA ILE A 2 -73.05 -29.82 17.81
C ILE A 2 -73.03 -29.07 19.15
N GLY A 3 -73.02 -29.81 20.26
CA GLY A 3 -72.95 -29.22 21.58
C GLY A 3 -71.63 -28.46 21.76
N TRP A 4 -71.57 -27.57 22.76
CA TRP A 4 -70.39 -26.78 23.15
C TRP A 4 -69.05 -27.55 23.07
N LYS A 5 -69.05 -28.84 23.39
CA LYS A 5 -67.87 -29.73 23.30
C LYS A 5 -67.27 -29.86 21.90
N GLY A 6 -68.08 -29.82 20.84
CA GLY A 6 -67.58 -29.89 19.46
C GLY A 6 -66.87 -28.61 19.01
N TYR A 7 -67.38 -27.45 19.44
CA TYR A 7 -66.71 -26.17 19.22
C TYR A 7 -65.40 -26.06 20.00
N ALA A 8 -65.36 -26.59 21.23
CA ALA A 8 -64.13 -26.68 22.01
C ALA A 8 -63.08 -27.60 21.37
N ALA A 9 -63.49 -28.74 20.83
CA ALA A 9 -62.58 -29.63 20.11
C ALA A 9 -62.04 -28.97 18.82
N ALA A 10 -62.90 -28.28 18.08
CA ALA A 10 -62.51 -27.56 16.86
C ALA A 10 -61.56 -26.38 17.15
N SER A 11 -61.78 -25.63 18.24
CA SER A 11 -60.89 -24.52 18.60
C SER A 11 -59.53 -24.99 19.07
N VAL A 12 -59.46 -26.09 19.83
CA VAL A 12 -58.18 -26.72 20.22
C VAL A 12 -57.42 -27.24 19.00
N ALA A 13 -58.10 -27.91 18.08
CA ALA A 13 -57.49 -28.38 16.84
C ALA A 13 -56.96 -27.21 15.98
N GLY A 14 -57.75 -26.15 15.84
CA GLY A 14 -57.32 -24.93 15.13
C GLY A 14 -56.12 -24.26 15.78
N ALA A 15 -56.10 -24.15 17.11
CA ALA A 15 -54.99 -23.59 17.86
C ALA A 15 -53.70 -24.42 17.71
N MET A 16 -53.81 -25.76 17.71
CA MET A 16 -52.66 -26.63 17.45
C MET A 16 -52.08 -26.42 16.05
N VAL A 17 -52.93 -26.37 15.03
CA VAL A 17 -52.47 -26.17 13.64
C VAL A 17 -51.76 -24.82 13.49
N LEU A 18 -52.34 -23.75 14.04
CA LEU A 18 -51.71 -22.42 14.02
C LEU A 18 -50.41 -22.38 14.84
N GLY A 19 -50.37 -23.07 15.98
CA GLY A 19 -49.16 -23.19 16.80
C GLY A 19 -48.02 -23.88 16.07
N VAL A 20 -48.29 -25.00 15.39
CA VAL A 20 -47.30 -25.74 14.61
C VAL A 20 -46.82 -24.91 13.41
N ALA A 21 -47.74 -24.24 12.70
CA ALA A 21 -47.38 -23.38 11.58
C ALA A 21 -46.49 -22.20 12.02
N GLY A 22 -46.85 -21.54 13.13
CA GLY A 22 -46.06 -20.44 13.69
C GLY A 22 -44.67 -20.88 14.14
N ALA A 23 -44.57 -22.04 14.81
CA ALA A 23 -43.31 -22.62 15.23
C ALA A 23 -42.41 -22.97 14.03
N GLY A 24 -42.98 -23.51 12.94
CA GLY A 24 -42.25 -23.81 11.72
C GLY A 24 -41.67 -22.56 11.04
N VAL A 25 -42.45 -21.48 10.95
CA VAL A 25 -41.97 -20.20 10.38
C VAL A 25 -40.88 -19.59 11.26
N ALA A 26 -41.05 -19.61 12.58
CA ALA A 26 -40.06 -19.10 13.52
C ALA A 26 -38.75 -19.89 13.44
N TRP A 27 -38.83 -21.22 13.40
CA TRP A 27 -37.68 -22.10 13.26
C TRP A 27 -36.94 -21.83 11.95
N TYR A 28 -37.66 -21.81 10.82
CA TYR A 28 -37.08 -21.57 9.51
C TYR A 28 -36.40 -20.19 9.43
N GLY A 29 -37.05 -19.17 9.98
CA GLY A 29 -36.45 -17.84 10.08
C GLY A 29 -35.23 -17.80 11.00
N HIS A 30 -35.15 -18.65 12.02
CA HIS A 30 -33.97 -18.76 12.87
C HIS A 30 -32.83 -19.47 12.16
N SER A 31 -33.09 -20.62 11.52
CA SER A 31 -32.07 -21.40 10.80
C SER A 31 -31.47 -20.62 9.63
N GLN A 32 -32.27 -19.84 8.90
CA GLN A 32 -31.77 -18.97 7.83
C GLN A 32 -30.86 -17.84 8.36
N ARG A 33 -31.16 -17.30 9.54
CA ARG A 33 -30.30 -16.29 10.18
C ARG A 33 -28.99 -16.89 10.68
N GLU A 34 -29.01 -18.13 11.17
CA GLU A 34 -27.78 -18.83 11.55
C GLU A 34 -26.93 -19.20 10.35
N ALA A 35 -27.54 -19.71 9.27
CA ALA A 35 -26.85 -20.00 8.02
C ALA A 35 -26.19 -18.73 7.44
N GLY A 36 -26.92 -17.62 7.35
CA GLY A 36 -26.35 -16.35 6.89
C GLY A 36 -25.23 -15.81 7.79
N ARG A 37 -25.30 -16.03 9.11
CA ARG A 37 -24.20 -15.67 10.02
C ARG A 37 -22.96 -16.54 9.82
N ALA A 38 -23.15 -17.85 9.58
CA ALA A 38 -22.06 -18.76 9.28
C ALA A 38 -21.36 -18.37 7.97
N GLU A 39 -22.13 -18.05 6.92
CA GLU A 39 -21.62 -17.57 5.64
C GLU A 39 -20.85 -16.25 5.80
N CYS A 40 -21.37 -15.29 6.58
CA CYS A 40 -20.64 -14.05 6.86
C CYS A 40 -19.33 -14.29 7.62
N GLN A 41 -19.32 -15.19 8.60
CA GLN A 41 -18.10 -15.52 9.36
C GLN A 41 -17.03 -16.18 8.47
N GLU A 42 -17.46 -17.06 7.56
CA GLU A 42 -16.56 -17.68 6.60
C GLU A 42 -16.01 -16.66 5.60
N ALA A 43 -16.86 -15.79 5.05
CA ALA A 43 -16.45 -14.72 4.15
C ALA A 43 -15.45 -13.75 4.81
N HIS A 44 -15.69 -13.37 6.08
CA HIS A 44 -14.75 -12.53 6.82
C HIS A 44 -13.41 -13.23 7.09
N ARG A 45 -13.42 -14.54 7.34
CA ARG A 45 -12.19 -15.33 7.52
C ARG A 45 -11.36 -15.39 6.24
N VAL A 46 -12.01 -15.58 5.08
CA VAL A 46 -11.33 -15.62 3.79
C VAL A 46 -10.80 -14.24 3.39
N ALA A 47 -11.61 -13.18 3.58
CA ALA A 47 -11.18 -11.81 3.31
C ALA A 47 -9.95 -11.40 4.14
N GLY A 48 -9.92 -11.78 5.43
CA GLY A 48 -8.75 -11.54 6.26
C GLY A 48 -7.49 -12.24 5.74
N LEU A 49 -7.61 -13.48 5.26
CA LEU A 49 -6.48 -14.24 4.71
C LEU A 49 -5.96 -13.66 3.38
N GLU A 50 -6.83 -13.17 2.51
CA GLU A 50 -6.43 -12.50 1.27
C GLU A 50 -5.70 -11.19 1.55
N GLU A 51 -6.20 -10.38 2.49
CA GLU A 51 -5.54 -9.15 2.92
C GLU A 51 -4.15 -9.43 3.51
N PHE A 52 -4.03 -10.43 4.39
CA PHE A 52 -2.72 -10.86 4.91
C PHE A 52 -1.78 -11.35 3.81
N LYS A 53 -2.29 -12.08 2.80
CA LYS A 53 -1.49 -12.53 1.66
C LYS A 53 -0.98 -11.36 0.83
N THR A 54 -1.84 -10.41 0.49
CA THR A 54 -1.46 -9.21 -0.27
C THR A 54 -0.43 -8.38 0.49
N GLU A 55 -0.60 -8.21 1.81
CA GLU A 55 0.37 -7.46 2.62
C GLU A 55 1.70 -8.22 2.73
N ALA A 56 1.69 -9.55 2.87
CA ALA A 56 2.90 -10.36 2.86
C ALA A 56 3.66 -10.30 1.52
N GLU A 57 2.94 -10.35 0.38
CA GLU A 57 3.52 -10.20 -0.96
C GLU A 57 4.13 -8.80 -1.14
N ARG A 58 3.46 -7.75 -0.65
CA ARG A 58 3.98 -6.39 -0.65
C ARG A 58 5.24 -6.26 0.19
N LEU A 59 5.27 -6.77 1.43
CA LEU A 59 6.47 -6.75 2.28
C LEU A 59 7.62 -7.52 1.63
N THR A 60 7.33 -8.66 1.00
CA THR A 60 8.34 -9.46 0.29
C THR A 60 8.91 -8.69 -0.89
N GLY A 61 8.05 -8.05 -1.71
CA GLY A 61 8.49 -7.21 -2.83
C GLY A 61 9.35 -6.02 -2.37
N LEU A 62 9.00 -5.38 -1.25
CA LEU A 62 9.80 -4.31 -0.65
C LEU A 62 11.17 -4.82 -0.18
N SER A 63 11.23 -6.01 0.43
CA SER A 63 12.48 -6.62 0.87
C SER A 63 13.40 -6.98 -0.29
N GLN A 64 12.84 -7.48 -1.40
CA GLN A 64 13.56 -7.79 -2.63
C GLN A 64 14.13 -6.50 -3.25
N SER A 65 13.31 -5.45 -3.36
CA SER A 65 13.75 -4.14 -3.86
C SER A 65 14.89 -3.55 -3.02
N LEU A 66 14.83 -3.71 -1.70
CA LEU A 66 15.89 -3.25 -0.80
C LEU A 66 17.18 -4.06 -0.98
N ALA A 67 17.06 -5.39 -1.15
CA ALA A 67 18.19 -6.27 -1.45
C ALA A 67 18.83 -5.95 -2.80
N ASP A 68 18.02 -5.69 -3.84
CA ASP A 68 18.50 -5.30 -5.16
C ASP A 68 19.17 -3.93 -5.13
N THR A 69 18.61 -2.97 -4.38
CA THR A 69 19.23 -1.65 -4.18
C THR A 69 20.54 -1.77 -3.40
N ALA A 70 20.59 -2.60 -2.36
CA ALA A 70 21.81 -2.88 -1.61
C ALA A 70 22.87 -3.57 -2.48
N HIS A 71 22.46 -4.50 -3.36
CA HIS A 71 23.34 -5.16 -4.31
C HIS A 71 23.85 -4.19 -5.38
N MET A 72 22.98 -3.32 -5.90
CA MET A 72 23.37 -2.22 -6.79
C MET A 72 24.33 -1.26 -6.10
N LEU A 73 24.11 -0.88 -4.84
CA LEU A 73 25.05 -0.05 -4.09
C LEU A 73 26.38 -0.76 -3.87
N ALA A 74 26.36 -2.05 -3.52
CA ALA A 74 27.56 -2.86 -3.30
C ALA A 74 28.35 -3.14 -4.58
N THR A 75 27.69 -3.10 -5.75
CA THR A 75 28.34 -3.26 -7.07
C THR A 75 28.70 -1.91 -7.71
N ALA A 76 27.99 -0.83 -7.37
CA ALA A 76 28.28 0.54 -7.81
C ALA A 76 29.40 1.20 -6.98
N GLN A 77 29.55 0.83 -5.71
CA GLN A 77 30.76 1.16 -4.94
C GLN A 77 31.76 0.00 -4.97
N PRO A 78 33.04 0.29 -5.25
CA PRO A 78 33.66 1.60 -5.19
C PRO A 78 34.14 2.07 -6.57
N LYS A 79 33.27 2.42 -7.54
CA LYS A 79 33.77 3.04 -8.78
C LYS A 79 33.83 4.56 -8.75
N VAL A 80 32.98 5.22 -7.97
CA VAL A 80 32.98 6.70 -7.89
C VAL A 80 34.03 7.21 -6.91
N ILE A 81 34.15 6.61 -5.71
CA ILE A 81 35.18 7.01 -4.74
C ILE A 81 36.56 6.65 -5.27
N GLU A 82 36.77 5.44 -5.78
CA GLU A 82 38.09 5.03 -6.28
C GLU A 82 38.53 5.85 -7.51
N ARG A 83 37.60 6.25 -8.40
CA ARG A 83 37.90 7.19 -9.49
C ARG A 83 38.24 8.58 -8.98
N TYR A 84 37.48 9.14 -8.03
CA TYR A 84 37.76 10.45 -7.43
C TYR A 84 39.10 10.46 -6.70
N THR A 85 39.38 9.46 -5.86
CA THR A 85 40.63 9.37 -5.11
C THR A 85 41.81 9.11 -6.05
N ARG A 86 41.66 8.25 -7.06
CA ARG A 86 42.76 7.98 -8.01
C ARG A 86 43.05 9.16 -8.93
N GLU A 87 42.03 9.80 -9.50
CA GLU A 87 42.24 10.91 -10.45
C GLU A 87 42.67 12.19 -9.73
N ILE A 88 42.14 12.51 -8.55
CA ILE A 88 42.44 13.78 -7.87
C ILE A 88 43.67 13.68 -6.97
N VAL A 89 43.86 12.57 -6.25
CA VAL A 89 45.00 12.42 -5.30
C VAL A 89 46.26 11.94 -6.00
N GLN A 90 46.17 11.04 -6.99
CA GLN A 90 47.37 10.53 -7.69
C GLN A 90 47.79 11.38 -8.89
N ARG A 91 46.89 12.23 -9.42
CA ARG A 91 47.19 13.16 -10.53
C ARG A 91 46.68 14.57 -10.22
N PRO A 92 47.24 15.25 -9.20
CA PRO A 92 46.90 16.63 -8.94
C PRO A 92 47.14 17.47 -10.20
N LEU A 93 46.22 18.41 -10.48
CA LEU A 93 46.41 19.39 -11.53
C LEU A 93 47.74 20.12 -11.29
N PRO A 94 48.60 20.29 -12.31
CA PRO A 94 49.84 21.04 -12.15
C PRO A 94 49.52 22.48 -11.71
N ALA A 95 50.42 23.09 -10.94
CA ALA A 95 50.13 24.33 -10.20
C ALA A 95 49.74 25.52 -11.10
N ASP A 96 50.08 25.46 -12.39
CA ASP A 96 49.72 26.40 -13.45
C ASP A 96 48.28 26.24 -13.96
N CYS A 97 47.66 25.08 -13.75
CA CYS A 97 46.28 24.76 -14.10
C CYS A 97 45.29 24.97 -12.95
N VAL A 98 45.78 25.27 -11.74
CA VAL A 98 44.93 25.59 -10.58
C VAL A 98 44.37 27.00 -10.76
N ARG A 99 43.04 27.13 -10.73
CA ARG A 99 42.38 28.43 -10.92
C ARG A 99 42.70 29.34 -9.73
N ASP A 100 43.22 30.54 -10.04
CA ASP A 100 43.53 31.57 -9.06
C ASP A 100 42.36 31.83 -8.07
N PRO A 101 42.62 31.97 -6.75
CA PRO A 101 41.57 32.17 -5.75
C PRO A 101 40.66 33.37 -6.00
N GLY A 102 41.19 34.46 -6.55
CA GLY A 102 40.40 35.64 -6.93
C GLY A 102 39.43 35.33 -8.07
N ARG A 103 39.88 34.58 -9.08
CA ARG A 103 39.02 34.11 -10.18
C ARG A 103 37.94 33.15 -9.72
N VAL A 104 38.22 32.28 -8.74
CA VAL A 104 37.21 31.39 -8.15
C VAL A 104 36.15 32.21 -7.42
N ARG A 105 36.56 33.17 -6.59
CA ARG A 105 35.64 34.06 -5.85
C ARG A 105 34.74 34.86 -6.79
N ALA A 106 35.30 35.51 -7.80
CA ALA A 106 34.53 36.27 -8.78
C ALA A 106 33.52 35.40 -9.57
N THR A 107 33.87 34.13 -9.82
CA THR A 107 32.95 33.18 -10.47
C THR A 107 31.78 32.83 -9.56
N ASN A 108 32.04 32.57 -8.27
CA ASN A 108 31.00 32.25 -7.29
C ASN A 108 30.07 33.45 -7.04
N GLU A 109 30.63 34.66 -6.91
CA GLU A 109 29.84 35.89 -6.78
C GLU A 109 28.91 36.10 -7.99
N ALA A 110 29.40 35.83 -9.21
CA ALA A 110 28.57 35.90 -10.41
C ALA A 110 27.45 34.84 -10.43
N ILE A 111 27.73 33.62 -9.95
CA ILE A 111 26.73 32.56 -9.80
C ILE A 111 25.67 32.95 -8.77
N ASP A 112 26.10 33.48 -7.62
CA ASP A 112 25.20 33.92 -6.54
C ASP A 112 24.33 35.08 -7.01
N ALA A 113 24.90 36.06 -7.72
CA ALA A 113 24.16 37.15 -8.34
C ALA A 113 23.16 36.64 -9.40
N ALA A 114 23.55 35.68 -10.24
CA ALA A 114 22.66 35.08 -11.22
C ALA A 114 21.52 34.28 -10.56
N ASN A 115 21.81 33.58 -9.46
CA ASN A 115 20.82 32.84 -8.67
C ASN A 115 19.86 33.77 -7.95
N ALA A 116 20.35 34.87 -7.38
CA ALA A 116 19.53 35.92 -6.78
C ALA A 116 18.65 36.63 -7.83
N ALA A 117 19.15 36.78 -9.05
CA ALA A 117 18.42 37.36 -10.17
C ALA A 117 17.48 36.36 -10.90
N ARG A 118 17.38 35.10 -10.44
CA ARG A 118 16.48 34.12 -11.05
C ARG A 118 15.03 34.57 -10.90
N GLN A 119 14.41 34.91 -12.04
CA GLN A 119 12.96 34.88 -12.19
C GLN A 119 12.49 33.41 -12.23
N PRO A 120 11.36 33.04 -11.59
CA PRO A 120 10.90 31.66 -11.46
C PRO A 120 10.54 30.92 -12.76
N GLN A 121 10.75 31.50 -13.95
CA GLN A 121 10.19 31.00 -15.22
C GLN A 121 11.16 30.37 -16.22
N ARG A 122 12.45 30.14 -15.91
CA ARG A 122 13.29 29.32 -16.82
C ARG A 122 13.49 27.91 -16.26
N ALA A 123 12.43 27.10 -16.40
CA ALA A 123 12.55 25.66 -16.28
C ALA A 123 13.57 25.16 -17.32
N VAL A 124 14.55 24.38 -16.85
CA VAL A 124 15.47 23.65 -17.72
C VAL A 124 14.61 22.60 -18.45
N PRO A 125 14.57 22.59 -19.79
CA PRO A 125 13.84 21.54 -20.50
C PRO A 125 14.45 20.20 -20.13
N ALA A 126 13.63 19.32 -19.54
CA ALA A 126 14.01 17.93 -19.35
C ALA A 126 14.19 17.31 -20.73
N ASP A 127 15.40 16.83 -21.01
CA ASP A 127 15.73 16.12 -22.24
C ASP A 127 14.94 14.80 -22.29
N PRO A 128 14.09 14.55 -23.31
CA PRO A 128 13.49 13.24 -23.48
C PRO A 128 14.57 12.29 -24.01
N ALA A 129 15.16 11.52 -23.08
CA ALA A 129 16.03 10.40 -23.41
C ALA A 129 15.39 9.51 -24.48
N ARG A 130 16.13 9.26 -25.55
CA ARG A 130 15.79 8.35 -26.65
C ARG A 130 16.49 7.00 -26.43
#